data_AF-A0A2W5XMG2-F1
#
_entry.id   AF-A0A2W5XMG2-F1
#
_cell.length_a   1.000
_cell.length_b   1.000
_cell.length_c   1.000
_cell.angle_alpha   90.00
_cell.angle_beta   90.00
_cell.angle_gamma   90.00
#
_symmetry.space_group_name_H-M   'P 1'
#
loop_
_entity.id
_entity.type
_entity.pdbx_description
1 polymer ?
#
loop_
_entity_poly.entity_id
_entity_poly.type
_entity_poly.pdbx_seq_one_letter_code
_entity_poly.pdbx_strand_id
1 'polypeptide(L)' 'MTRDRGRRNLIAALATVLWLGYMVFGLALLNQIAPTVNGAGPDGAAAFVGLVGGVVTVGLIMWAASE' A
#
# COMPACT_ATOMS: atom_id res chain seq x y z
N MET A 1 -8.58 18.83 18.90
CA MET A 1 -9.12 18.92 17.53
C MET A 1 -8.02 19.07 16.47
N THR A 2 -7.19 20.12 16.44
CA THR A 2 -6.12 20.28 15.42
C THR A 2 -4.94 19.30 15.57
N ARG A 3 -4.54 18.95 16.81
CA ARG A 3 -3.44 18.00 17.06
C ARG A 3 -3.75 16.58 16.58
N ASP A 4 -5.01 16.16 16.68
CA ASP A 4 -5.44 14.85 16.18
C ASP A 4 -5.51 14.84 14.65
N ARG A 5 -6.07 15.88 14.02
CA ARG A 5 -6.03 16.05 12.55
C ARG A 5 -4.62 15.97 11.97
N GLY A 6 -3.64 16.62 12.62
CA GLY A 6 -2.24 16.55 12.20
C GLY A 6 -1.67 15.13 12.23
N ARG A 7 -1.96 14.35 13.29
CA ARG A 7 -1.51 12.95 13.39
C ARG A 7 -2.22 12.05 12.37
N ARG A 8 -3.53 12.23 12.17
CA ARG A 8 -4.29 11.46 11.17
C ARG A 8 -3.74 11.68 9.76
N ASN A 9 -3.49 12.94 9.40
CA ASN A 9 -2.89 13.29 8.10
C ASN A 9 -1.50 12.70 7.93
N LEU A 10 -0.66 12.71 8.98
CA LEU A 10 0.67 12.10 8.91
C LEU A 10 0.58 10.59 8.70
N ILE A 11 -0.32 9.90 9.40
CA ILE A 11 -0.53 8.45 9.23
C ILE A 11 -1.01 8.13 7.81
N ALA A 12 -1.99 8.87 7.29
CA ALA A 12 -2.49 8.69 5.93
C ALA A 12 -1.40 8.95 4.88
N ALA A 13 -0.58 9.98 5.06
CA ALA A 13 0.54 10.29 4.18
C ALA A 13 1.60 9.17 4.18
N LEU A 14 2.00 8.69 5.36
CA LEU A 14 2.96 7.59 5.49
C LEU A 14 2.43 6.30 4.86
N ALA A 15 1.16 5.94 5.12
CA ALA A 15 0.53 4.77 4.51
C ALA A 15 0.50 4.89 2.97
N THR A 16 0.21 6.09 2.45
CA THR A 16 0.20 6.35 1.00
C THR A 16 1.58 6.18 0.39
N VAL A 17 2.62 6.75 1.01
CA VAL A 17 4.00 6.61 0.52
C VAL A 17 4.46 5.15 0.56
N LEU A 18 4.14 4.41 1.62
CA LEU A 18 4.47 2.98 1.73
C LEU A 18 3.76 2.16 0.66
N TRP A 19 2.47 2.42 0.43
CA TRP A 19 1.69 1.73 -0.61
C TRP A 19 2.22 2.03 -2.01
N LEU A 20 2.51 3.29 -2.33
CA LEU A 20 3.12 3.66 -3.61
C LEU A 20 4.51 3.05 -3.78
N GLY A 21 5.33 3.05 -2.72
CA GLY A 21 6.63 2.40 -2.72
C GLY A 21 6.52 0.89 -3.01
N TYR A 22 5.54 0.21 -2.40
CA TYR A 22 5.25 -1.18 -2.70
C TYR A 22 4.82 -1.40 -4.16
N MET A 23 3.97 -0.53 -4.71
CA MET A 23 3.54 -0.66 -6.11
C MET A 23 4.67 -0.46 -7.11
N VAL A 24 5.58 0.48 -6.83
CA VAL A 24 6.70 0.81 -7.72
C VAL A 24 7.82 -0.23 -7.62
N PHE A 25 8.18 -0.63 -6.40
CA PHE A 25 9.36 -1.47 -6.17
C PHE A 25 9.05 -2.87 -5.65
N GLY A 26 7.96 -3.04 -4.89
CA GLY A 26 7.63 -4.30 -4.21
C GLY A 26 7.38 -5.46 -5.17
N LEU A 27 6.65 -5.21 -6.26
CA LEU A 27 6.42 -6.23 -7.31
C LEU A 27 7.73 -6.62 -8.01
N ALA A 28 8.57 -5.65 -8.37
CA ALA A 28 9.86 -5.92 -9.00
C ALA A 28 10.80 -6.69 -8.06
N LEU A 29 10.82 -6.35 -6.78
CA LEU A 29 11.61 -7.05 -5.75
C LEU A 29 11.13 -8.48 -5.53
N LEU A 30 9.81 -8.70 -5.46
CA LEU A 30 9.23 -10.03 -5.32
C LEU A 30 9.58 -10.92 -6.51
N ASN A 31 9.56 -10.39 -7.73
CA ASN A 31 9.94 -11.15 -8.92
C ASN A 31 11.44 -11.50 -8.95
N GLN A 32 12.30 -10.74 -8.27
CA GLN A 32 13.72 -11.06 -8.15
C GLN A 32 13.99 -12.15 -7.10
N ILE A 33 13.25 -12.14 -5.98
CA ILE A 33 13.48 -13.05 -4.85
C ILE A 33 12.73 -14.37 -5.03
N ALA A 34 11.53 -14.32 -5.58
CA ALA A 34 10.66 -15.47 -5.79
C ALA A 34 9.97 -15.35 -7.17
N PRO A 35 10.69 -15.62 -8.26
CA PRO A 35 10.15 -15.49 -9.61
C PRO A 35 9.00 -16.47 -9.86
N THR A 36 8.00 -16.01 -10.62
CA THR A 36 6.95 -16.86 -11.19
C THR A 36 7.54 -17.76 -12.27
N VAL A 37 7.43 -19.07 -12.09
CA VAL A 37 7.85 -20.07 -13.09
C VAL A 37 6.62 -20.88 -13.48
N ASN A 38 6.34 -20.99 -14.79
CA ASN A 38 5.18 -21.72 -15.32
C ASN A 38 3.82 -21.28 -14.73
N GLY A 39 3.68 -20.00 -14.38
CA GLY A 39 2.45 -19.44 -13.79
C GLY A 39 2.25 -19.76 -12.30
N ALA A 40 3.17 -20.50 -11.67
CA ALA A 40 3.21 -20.72 -10.23
C ALA A 40 4.25 -19.77 -9.60
N GLY A 41 3.77 -18.79 -8.84
CA GLY A 41 4.64 -17.86 -8.11
C GLY A 41 3.85 -16.73 -7.46
N PRO A 42 4.55 -15.84 -6.74
CA PRO A 42 3.93 -14.88 -5.84
C PRO A 42 3.30 -13.68 -6.55
N ASP A 43 3.56 -13.46 -7.85
CA ASP A 43 3.09 -12.28 -8.59
C ASP A 43 1.58 -12.02 -8.41
N GLY A 44 0.76 -13.06 -8.46
CA GLY A 44 -0.69 -12.93 -8.25
C GLY A 44 -1.06 -12.50 -6.83
N ALA A 45 -0.40 -13.08 -5.83
CA ALA A 45 -0.60 -12.70 -4.43
C ALA A 45 -0.07 -11.29 -4.15
N ALA A 46 1.05 -10.92 -4.77
CA ALA A 46 1.66 -9.60 -4.68
C ALA A 46 0.75 -8.52 -5.26
N ALA A 47 0.17 -8.78 -6.45
CA ALA A 47 -0.80 -7.89 -7.06
C ALA A 47 -2.07 -7.74 -6.19
N PHE A 48 -2.55 -8.85 -5.61
CA PHE A 48 -3.68 -8.83 -4.68
C PHE A 48 -3.39 -8.00 -3.42
N VAL A 49 -2.23 -8.18 -2.79
CA VAL A 49 -1.79 -7.39 -1.63
C VAL A 49 -1.71 -5.90 -2.00
N GLY A 50 -1.22 -5.59 -3.20
CA GLY A 50 -1.21 -4.23 -3.71
C GLY A 50 -2.60 -3.62 -3.81
N LEU A 51 -3.56 -4.35 -4.41
CA LEU A 51 -4.94 -3.90 -4.56
C LEU A 51 -5.62 -3.68 -3.20
N VAL A 52 -5.54 -4.65 -2.29
CA VAL A 52 -6.10 -4.55 -0.94
C VAL A 52 -5.45 -3.40 -0.17
N GLY A 53 -4.13 -3.25 -0.26
CA GLY A 53 -3.40 -2.13 0.32
C GLY A 53 -3.86 -0.77 -0.21
N GLY A 54 -4.26 -0.70 -1.49
CA GLY A 54 -4.81 0.51 -2.09
C GLY A 54 -6.16 0.88 -1.48
N VAL A 55 -7.06 -0.08 -1.31
CA VAL A 55 -8.36 0.13 -0.65
C VAL A 55 -8.17 0.62 0.78
N VAL A 56 -7.26 0.01 1.54
CA VAL A 56 -6.95 0.43 2.93
C VAL A 56 -6.39 1.85 2.95
N THR A 57 -5.48 2.18 2.03
CA THR A 57 -4.86 3.50 1.95
C THR A 57 -5.89 4.58 1.64
N VAL A 58 -6.79 4.34 0.69
CA VAL A 58 -7.89 5.27 0.38
C VAL A 58 -8.81 5.45 1.60
N GLY A 59 -9.14 4.36 2.31
CA GLY A 59 -9.91 4.43 3.56
C GLY A 59 -9.23 5.29 4.63
N LEU A 60 -7.90 5.19 4.77
CA LEU A 60 -7.12 6.02 5.69
C LEU A 60 -7.11 7.50 5.29
N ILE A 61 -7.07 7.80 3.99
CA ILE A 61 -7.18 9.18 3.48
C ILE A 61 -8.57 9.74 3.81
N MET A 62 -9.64 8.98 3.54
CA MET A 62 -11.01 9.41 3.86
C MET A 62 -11.21 9.59 5.37
N TRP A 63 -10.65 8.70 6.19
CA TRP A 63 -10.65 8.83 7.64
C TRP A 63 -9.89 10.06 8.13
N ALA A 64 -8.72 10.36 7.54
CA ALA A 64 -7.95 11.54 7.90
C ALA A 64 -8.64 12.84 7.47
N ALA A 65 -9.38 12.81 6.35
CA ALA A 65 -10.19 13.92 5.86
C ALA A 65 -11.52 14.11 6.60
N SER A 66 -12.01 13.07 7.30
CA SER A 66 -13.24 13.16 8.10
C SER A 66 -13.03 14.02 9.34
N GLU A 67 -14.06 14.79 9.70
CA GLU A 67 -13.90 15.91 10.64
C GLU A 67 -13.44 15.56 12.05
#